data_AF-A0A1G3LN04-F1
#
_entry.id   AF-A0A1G3LN04-F1
#
_cell.length_a   1.000
_cell.length_b   1.000
_cell.length_c   1.000
_cell.angle_alpha   90.00
_cell.angle_beta   90.00
_cell.angle_gamma   90.00
#
_symmetry.space_group_name_H-M   'P 1'
#
loop_
_entity.id
_entity.type
_entity.pdbx_description
1 polymer ?
#
loop_
_entity_poly.entity_id
_entity_poly.type
_entity_poly.pdbx_seq_one_letter_code
_entity_poly.pdbx_strand_id
1 'polypeptide(L)'
;MPFSAINIFYIINLEDKMSNKFSVTEQEEILLLKEAGIASSSINNGLTSLRKANFVQKSHYYQVFFQLTIGIERLMKLIIIHNFRIANNNKFPDNKILKNYGHNINDLFKIVSKYKPNDFKFKLDDPIYDQILNCLSNFAMSSRYYNLDTLTGRTDFINKDPLKVWNEIQEEIKKRHYKEKEFKPEVKLMIEEINEISVYRYHDESDNLINNAQTFYDKGKSIKVVQEYSVYYLYKIINYLVEILSYFEYENNIYPYLREFFPLYQGDWWSILEIRRKKDWTRLG
;
A
#
# COMPACT_ATOMS: atom_id res chain seq x y z
N MET A 1 28.45 13.91 -8.46
CA MET A 1 29.09 13.19 -9.59
C MET A 1 28.08 12.18 -10.11
N PRO A 2 27.88 12.08 -11.43
CA PRO A 2 26.73 11.42 -12.01
C PRO A 2 26.94 9.90 -12.09
N PHE A 3 26.01 9.12 -11.56
CA PHE A 3 25.89 7.71 -11.93
C PHE A 3 25.17 7.65 -13.28
N SER A 4 25.94 7.62 -14.35
CA SER A 4 25.46 7.37 -15.70
C SER A 4 24.98 5.92 -15.81
N ALA A 5 23.70 5.76 -16.17
CA ALA A 5 23.17 4.55 -16.75
C ALA A 5 23.98 4.17 -17.99
N ILE A 6 24.70 3.04 -17.94
CA ILE A 6 25.15 2.19 -19.06
C ILE A 6 25.78 0.94 -18.40
N ASN A 7 25.39 -0.25 -18.87
CA ASN A 7 25.93 -1.59 -18.56
C ASN A 7 25.45 -2.34 -17.30
N ILE A 8 24.14 -2.65 -17.21
CA ILE A 8 23.68 -3.83 -16.45
C ILE A 8 23.09 -4.93 -17.37
N PHE A 9 22.96 -4.68 -18.68
CA PHE A 9 22.27 -5.59 -19.60
C PHE A 9 23.14 -6.57 -20.41
N TYR A 10 24.47 -6.65 -20.18
CA TYR A 10 25.35 -7.43 -21.07
C TYR A 10 26.44 -8.29 -20.42
N ILE A 11 26.32 -8.62 -19.13
CA ILE A 11 27.16 -9.66 -18.50
C ILE A 11 26.25 -10.68 -17.80
N ILE A 12 25.43 -11.36 -18.60
CA ILE A 12 24.86 -12.67 -18.24
C ILE A 12 25.14 -13.56 -19.45
N ASN A 13 26.41 -13.91 -19.65
CA ASN A 13 26.81 -14.98 -20.56
C ASN A 13 27.12 -16.23 -19.72
N LEU A 14 26.16 -17.16 -19.74
CA LEU A 14 26.36 -18.54 -20.19
C LEU A 14 27.16 -19.58 -19.37
N GLU A 15 27.57 -19.33 -18.12
CA GLU A 15 28.23 -20.41 -17.33
C GLU A 15 27.71 -20.64 -15.91
N ASP A 16 26.43 -20.34 -15.66
CA ASP A 16 25.73 -20.98 -14.55
C ASP A 16 24.31 -21.39 -14.96
N LYS A 17 24.24 -22.43 -15.80
CA LYS A 17 23.18 -23.44 -15.61
C LYS A 17 23.46 -24.21 -14.31
N MET A 18 23.58 -23.51 -13.18
CA MET A 18 23.16 -24.12 -11.91
C MET A 18 21.76 -24.61 -12.18
N SER A 19 21.50 -25.88 -11.94
CA SER A 19 20.20 -26.48 -12.18
C SER A 19 19.14 -25.74 -11.35
N ASN A 20 18.55 -24.67 -11.90
CA ASN A 20 17.40 -24.02 -11.29
C ASN A 20 16.30 -25.08 -11.31
N LYS A 21 16.11 -25.73 -10.16
CA LYS A 21 15.06 -26.71 -9.91
C LYS A 21 13.69 -26.17 -10.34
N PHE A 22 13.55 -24.84 -10.36
CA PHE A 22 12.37 -24.10 -10.77
C PHE A 22 12.60 -23.24 -12.02
N SER A 23 13.21 -23.78 -13.08
CA SER A 23 13.30 -23.08 -14.37
C SER A 23 11.92 -22.91 -15.02
N VAL A 24 11.67 -21.78 -15.67
CA VAL A 24 10.41 -21.51 -16.39
C VAL A 24 10.69 -21.36 -17.88
N THR A 25 9.65 -21.48 -18.70
CA THR A 25 9.73 -21.06 -20.10
C THR A 25 9.89 -19.54 -20.19
N GLU A 26 10.44 -19.05 -21.30
CA GLU A 26 10.58 -17.60 -21.56
C GLU A 26 9.23 -16.87 -21.49
N GLN A 27 8.16 -17.50 -21.98
CA GLN A 27 6.83 -16.91 -21.92
C GLN A 27 6.32 -16.79 -20.48
N GLU A 28 6.49 -17.82 -19.65
CA GLU A 28 6.10 -17.81 -18.24
C GLU A 28 6.90 -16.77 -17.46
N GLU A 29 8.21 -16.65 -17.75
CA GLU A 29 9.06 -15.62 -17.18
C GLU A 29 8.52 -14.22 -17.49
N ILE A 30 8.30 -13.91 -18.77
CA ILE A 30 7.77 -12.61 -19.20
C ILE A 30 6.45 -12.28 -18.50
N LEU A 31 5.57 -13.27 -18.32
CA LEU A 31 4.29 -13.08 -17.64
C LEU A 31 4.47 -12.75 -16.15
N LEU A 32 5.34 -13.48 -15.46
CA LEU A 32 5.65 -13.22 -14.05
C LEU A 32 6.28 -11.84 -13.84
N LEU A 33 7.23 -11.44 -14.70
CA LEU A 33 7.88 -10.14 -14.65
C LEU A 33 6.88 -8.99 -14.89
N LYS A 34 5.97 -9.14 -15.86
CA LYS A 34 4.90 -8.16 -16.11
C LYS A 34 3.98 -8.03 -14.89
N GLU A 35 3.59 -9.14 -14.29
CA GLU A 35 2.75 -9.14 -13.08
C GLU A 35 3.46 -8.47 -11.88
N ALA A 36 4.74 -8.73 -11.68
CA ALA A 36 5.54 -8.06 -10.65
C ALA A 36 5.66 -6.55 -10.90
N GLY A 37 5.85 -6.13 -12.16
CA GLY A 37 5.87 -4.71 -12.54
C GLY A 37 4.54 -3.99 -12.33
N ILE A 38 3.40 -4.65 -12.61
CA ILE A 38 2.07 -4.10 -12.32
C ILE A 38 1.88 -3.97 -10.81
N ALA A 39 2.24 -5.00 -10.04
CA ALA A 39 2.11 -5.00 -8.59
C ALA A 39 2.95 -3.88 -7.95
N SER A 40 4.23 -3.77 -8.31
CA SER A 40 5.14 -2.77 -7.76
C SER A 40 4.76 -1.35 -8.15
N SER A 41 4.42 -1.11 -9.43
CA SER A 41 3.99 0.23 -9.87
C SER A 41 2.70 0.67 -9.20
N SER A 42 1.74 -0.24 -8.99
CA SER A 42 0.49 0.07 -8.28
C SER A 42 0.76 0.41 -6.81
N ILE A 43 1.58 -0.38 -6.12
CA ILE A 43 1.99 -0.09 -4.74
C ILE A 43 2.67 1.28 -4.64
N ASN A 44 3.66 1.54 -5.50
CA ASN A 44 4.44 2.79 -5.49
C ASN A 44 3.54 4.01 -5.75
N ASN A 45 2.66 3.93 -6.74
CA ASN A 45 1.71 5.01 -7.03
C ASN A 45 0.71 5.22 -5.89
N GLY A 46 0.24 4.14 -5.27
CA GLY A 46 -0.63 4.21 -4.09
C GLY A 46 0.03 4.96 -2.93
N LEU A 47 1.25 4.59 -2.55
CA LEU A 47 1.97 5.28 -1.46
C LEU A 47 2.29 6.74 -1.80
N THR A 48 2.66 7.05 -3.05
CA THR A 48 2.88 8.44 -3.50
C THR A 48 1.60 9.28 -3.42
N SER A 49 0.45 8.73 -3.83
CA SER A 49 -0.83 9.42 -3.72
C SER A 49 -1.26 9.63 -2.27
N LEU A 50 -0.95 8.69 -1.38
CA LEU A 50 -1.27 8.83 0.04
C LEU A 50 -0.55 10.02 0.68
N ARG A 51 0.68 10.33 0.25
CA ARG A 51 1.41 11.54 0.70
C ARG A 51 0.70 12.85 0.35
N LYS A 52 -0.19 12.83 -0.65
CA LYS A 52 -0.93 14.01 -1.13
C LYS A 52 -2.36 14.06 -0.59
N ALA A 53 -2.91 12.93 -0.16
CA ALA A 53 -4.30 12.82 0.28
C ALA A 53 -4.58 13.67 1.52
N ASN A 54 -5.74 14.32 1.53
CA ASN A 54 -6.26 15.11 2.65
C ASN A 54 -7.74 15.48 2.39
N PHE A 55 -8.38 16.10 3.38
CA PHE A 55 -9.79 16.51 3.30
C PHE A 55 -10.14 17.47 2.16
N VAL A 56 -9.17 18.23 1.62
CA VAL A 56 -9.35 19.08 0.43
C VAL A 56 -9.19 18.27 -0.86
N GLN A 57 -8.28 17.30 -0.88
CA GLN A 57 -7.93 16.47 -2.03
C GLN A 57 -8.36 15.01 -1.84
N LYS A 58 -9.65 14.78 -1.58
CA LYS A 58 -10.22 13.45 -1.29
C LYS A 58 -10.02 12.42 -2.42
N SER A 59 -9.91 12.88 -3.67
CA SER A 59 -9.68 12.01 -4.83
C SER A 59 -8.40 11.18 -4.72
N HIS A 60 -7.38 11.71 -4.02
CA HIS A 60 -6.17 10.94 -3.76
C HIS A 60 -6.41 9.74 -2.85
N TYR A 61 -7.34 9.77 -1.88
CA TYR A 61 -7.66 8.58 -1.09
C TYR A 61 -8.25 7.46 -1.96
N TYR A 62 -9.16 7.78 -2.88
CA TYR A 62 -9.68 6.78 -3.82
C TYR A 62 -8.57 6.22 -4.72
N GLN A 63 -7.67 7.09 -5.20
CA GLN A 63 -6.49 6.63 -5.95
C GLN A 63 -5.64 5.68 -5.11
N VAL A 64 -5.42 5.97 -3.82
CA VAL A 64 -4.72 5.07 -2.89
C VAL A 64 -5.42 3.73 -2.80
N PHE A 65 -6.73 3.72 -2.56
CA PHE A 65 -7.49 2.48 -2.42
C PHE A 65 -7.43 1.63 -3.69
N PHE A 66 -7.68 2.19 -4.87
CA PHE A 66 -7.58 1.44 -6.13
C PHE A 66 -6.18 0.87 -6.34
N GLN A 67 -5.15 1.68 -6.18
CA GLN A 67 -3.78 1.29 -6.47
C GLN A 67 -3.25 0.25 -5.47
N LEU A 68 -3.46 0.47 -4.16
CA LEU A 68 -2.96 -0.43 -3.13
C LEU A 68 -3.70 -1.76 -3.10
N THR A 69 -5.02 -1.77 -3.30
CA THR A 69 -5.77 -3.04 -3.39
C THR A 69 -5.27 -3.91 -4.54
N ILE A 70 -5.10 -3.33 -5.73
CA ILE A 70 -4.58 -4.05 -6.91
C ILE A 70 -3.15 -4.54 -6.67
N GLY A 71 -2.27 -3.66 -6.20
CA GLY A 71 -0.86 -3.99 -6.04
C GLY A 71 -0.59 -5.03 -4.95
N ILE A 72 -1.23 -4.88 -3.79
CA ILE A 72 -1.09 -5.82 -2.65
C ILE A 72 -1.72 -7.17 -2.98
N GLU A 73 -2.90 -7.21 -3.63
CA GLU A 73 -3.51 -8.47 -4.09
C GLU A 73 -2.58 -9.23 -5.04
N ARG A 74 -2.04 -8.54 -6.06
CA ARG A 74 -1.13 -9.17 -7.04
C ARG A 74 0.16 -9.66 -6.39
N LEU A 75 0.76 -8.89 -5.49
CA LEU A 75 1.93 -9.32 -4.73
C LEU A 75 1.64 -10.61 -3.94
N MET A 76 0.52 -10.68 -3.22
CA MET A 76 0.15 -11.90 -2.49
C MET A 76 -0.10 -13.09 -3.42
N LYS A 77 -0.70 -12.87 -4.60
CA LYS A 77 -0.88 -13.93 -5.60
C LYS A 77 0.44 -14.42 -6.19
N LEU A 78 1.42 -13.54 -6.40
CA LEU A 78 2.77 -13.94 -6.82
C LEU A 78 3.43 -14.84 -5.77
N ILE A 79 3.31 -14.49 -4.48
CA ILE A 79 3.81 -15.32 -3.37
C ILE A 79 3.12 -16.70 -3.37
N ILE A 80 1.79 -16.74 -3.55
CA ILE A 80 1.03 -17.99 -3.65
C ILE A 80 1.48 -18.84 -4.85
N ILE A 81 1.74 -18.22 -6.01
CA ILE A 81 2.26 -18.92 -7.20
C ILE A 81 3.63 -19.51 -6.92
N HIS A 82 4.54 -18.78 -6.28
CA HIS A 82 5.86 -19.31 -5.91
C HIS A 82 5.74 -20.48 -4.93
N ASN A 83 4.94 -20.35 -3.87
CA ASN A 83 4.68 -21.46 -2.95
C ASN A 83 4.09 -22.69 -3.66
N PHE A 84 3.14 -22.49 -4.58
CA PHE A 84 2.53 -23.57 -5.33
C PHE A 84 3.56 -24.27 -6.22
N ARG A 85 4.40 -23.52 -6.93
CA ARG A 85 5.49 -24.07 -7.75
C ARG A 85 6.44 -24.90 -6.91
N ILE A 86 6.82 -24.43 -5.73
CA ILE A 86 7.68 -25.17 -4.78
C ILE A 86 7.04 -26.51 -4.41
N ALA A 87 5.75 -26.50 -4.04
CA ALA A 87 5.03 -27.70 -3.59
C ALA A 87 4.65 -28.69 -4.71
N ASN A 88 4.62 -28.25 -5.98
CA ASN A 88 4.06 -29.03 -7.09
C ASN A 88 5.06 -29.28 -8.22
N ASN A 89 6.34 -29.51 -7.89
CA ASN A 89 7.40 -29.79 -8.88
C ASN A 89 7.45 -28.75 -10.00
N ASN A 90 7.43 -27.47 -9.61
CA ASN A 90 7.49 -26.30 -10.47
C ASN A 90 6.29 -26.08 -11.42
N LYS A 91 5.19 -26.82 -11.25
CA LYS A 91 3.97 -26.56 -12.01
C LYS A 91 3.31 -25.26 -11.58
N PHE A 92 2.73 -24.53 -12.53
CA PHE A 92 1.88 -23.39 -12.23
C PHE A 92 0.49 -23.84 -11.74
N PRO A 93 -0.15 -23.07 -10.86
CA PRO A 93 -1.55 -23.31 -10.51
C PRO A 93 -2.43 -23.07 -11.74
N ASP A 94 -3.48 -23.86 -11.89
CA ASP A 94 -4.48 -23.57 -12.91
C ASP A 94 -5.31 -22.32 -12.54
N ASN A 95 -6.06 -21.81 -13.52
CA ASN A 95 -6.89 -20.61 -13.31
C ASN A 95 -7.98 -20.84 -12.25
N LYS A 96 -8.46 -22.08 -12.07
CA LYS A 96 -9.47 -22.40 -11.08
C LYS A 96 -8.90 -22.26 -9.66
N ILE A 97 -7.69 -22.75 -9.43
CA ILE A 97 -6.95 -22.61 -8.18
C ILE A 97 -6.72 -21.13 -7.86
N LEU A 98 -6.23 -20.34 -8.82
CA LEU A 98 -6.01 -18.90 -8.59
C LEU A 98 -7.31 -18.13 -8.33
N LYS A 99 -8.40 -18.46 -9.03
CA LYS A 99 -9.72 -17.85 -8.80
C LYS A 99 -10.31 -18.23 -7.44
N ASN A 100 -10.06 -19.44 -6.95
CA ASN A 100 -10.56 -19.88 -5.64
C ASN A 100 -9.99 -19.06 -4.47
N TYR A 101 -8.80 -18.46 -4.64
CA TYR A 101 -8.26 -17.52 -3.64
C TYR A 101 -8.99 -16.16 -3.64
N GLY A 102 -9.78 -15.84 -4.67
CA GLY A 102 -10.61 -14.65 -4.74
C GLY A 102 -9.84 -13.33 -4.81
N HIS A 103 -10.49 -12.25 -4.35
CA HIS A 103 -9.98 -10.88 -4.29
C HIS A 103 -9.98 -10.32 -2.85
N ASN A 104 -10.32 -11.16 -1.87
CA ASN A 104 -10.36 -10.75 -0.47
C ASN A 104 -8.93 -10.63 0.08
N ILE A 105 -8.53 -9.39 0.38
CA ILE A 105 -7.17 -9.08 0.82
C ILE A 105 -6.87 -9.73 2.17
N ASN A 106 -7.85 -9.78 3.09
CA ASN A 106 -7.65 -10.43 4.39
C ASN A 106 -7.39 -11.93 4.24
N ASP A 107 -8.17 -12.61 3.39
CA ASP A 107 -8.03 -14.05 3.20
C ASP A 107 -6.70 -14.39 2.54
N LEU A 108 -6.31 -13.64 1.51
CA LEU A 108 -5.00 -13.74 0.88
C LEU A 108 -3.87 -13.48 1.89
N PHE A 109 -4.01 -12.45 2.72
CA PHE A 109 -3.00 -12.10 3.73
C PHE A 109 -2.85 -13.20 4.78
N LYS A 110 -3.95 -13.78 5.26
CA LYS A 110 -3.94 -14.93 6.18
C LYS A 110 -3.27 -16.16 5.56
N ILE A 111 -3.48 -16.40 4.27
CA ILE A 111 -2.85 -17.52 3.56
C ILE A 111 -1.34 -17.27 3.43
N VAL A 112 -0.94 -16.12 2.91
CA VAL A 112 0.47 -15.76 2.72
C VAL A 112 1.22 -15.70 4.04
N SER A 113 0.60 -15.22 5.11
CA SER A 113 1.22 -15.17 6.44
C SER A 113 1.54 -16.54 7.03
N LYS A 114 0.90 -17.63 6.56
CA LYS A 114 1.27 -19.00 6.96
C LYS A 114 2.58 -19.47 6.33
N TYR A 115 3.02 -18.79 5.28
CA TYR A 115 4.26 -19.11 4.56
C TYR A 115 5.50 -18.44 5.19
N LYS A 116 5.30 -17.62 6.21
CA LYS A 116 6.43 -16.98 6.91
C LYS A 116 7.34 -18.06 7.51
N PRO A 117 8.67 -17.92 7.39
CA PRO A 117 9.59 -18.83 8.06
C PRO A 117 9.54 -18.69 9.58
N ASN A 118 10.09 -19.69 10.28
CA ASN A 118 10.00 -19.77 11.75
C ASN A 118 10.83 -18.69 12.46
N ASP A 119 11.95 -18.28 11.86
CA ASP A 119 12.89 -17.28 12.36
C ASP A 119 12.57 -15.85 11.88
N PHE A 120 11.40 -15.66 11.25
CA PHE A 120 10.95 -14.36 10.78
C PHE A 120 10.76 -13.40 11.97
N LYS A 121 11.68 -12.44 12.09
CA LYS A 121 11.72 -11.48 13.21
C LYS A 121 10.59 -10.46 13.13
N PHE A 122 10.10 -10.17 11.93
CA PHE A 122 9.12 -9.12 11.70
C PHE A 122 7.70 -9.61 12.05
N LYS A 123 6.99 -8.84 12.88
CA LYS A 123 5.61 -9.11 13.31
C LYS A 123 4.71 -7.92 13.02
N LEU A 124 3.49 -8.21 12.58
CA LEU A 124 2.40 -7.26 12.41
C LEU A 124 1.34 -7.57 13.48
N ASP A 125 1.64 -7.20 14.73
CA ASP A 125 0.82 -7.49 15.92
C ASP A 125 0.01 -6.29 16.42
N ASP A 126 0.22 -5.11 15.84
CA ASP A 126 -0.59 -3.94 16.14
C ASP A 126 -1.97 -4.01 15.45
N PRO A 127 -3.09 -3.84 16.19
CA PRO A 127 -4.45 -3.86 15.63
C PRO A 127 -4.67 -2.90 14.45
N ILE A 128 -3.86 -1.86 14.32
CA ILE A 128 -3.97 -0.93 13.19
C ILE A 128 -3.70 -1.61 11.84
N TYR A 129 -2.86 -2.64 11.80
CA TYR A 129 -2.60 -3.39 10.57
C TYR A 129 -3.84 -4.14 10.11
N ASP A 130 -4.56 -4.78 11.04
CA ASP A 130 -5.84 -5.44 10.76
C ASP A 130 -6.89 -4.43 10.28
N GLN A 131 -6.96 -3.24 10.88
CA GLN A 131 -7.89 -2.19 10.42
C GLN A 131 -7.59 -1.76 8.98
N ILE A 132 -6.31 -1.57 8.63
CA ILE A 132 -5.88 -1.22 7.27
C ILE A 132 -6.22 -2.34 6.28
N LEU A 133 -5.89 -3.59 6.60
CA LEU A 133 -6.18 -4.74 5.74
C LEU A 133 -7.68 -4.92 5.52
N ASN A 134 -8.49 -4.77 6.58
CA ASN A 134 -9.96 -4.79 6.48
C ASN A 134 -10.50 -3.67 5.59
N CYS A 135 -10.00 -2.44 5.74
CA CYS A 135 -10.40 -1.31 4.90
C CYS A 135 -10.11 -1.58 3.42
N LEU A 136 -8.91 -2.06 3.10
CA LEU A 136 -8.53 -2.41 1.73
C LEU A 136 -9.36 -3.57 1.18
N SER A 137 -9.59 -4.61 1.99
CA SER A 137 -10.37 -5.79 1.59
C SER A 137 -11.83 -5.42 1.27
N ASN A 138 -12.48 -4.64 2.14
CA ASN A 138 -13.85 -4.17 1.92
C ASN A 138 -13.96 -3.29 0.68
N PHE A 139 -12.96 -2.42 0.47
CA PHE A 139 -12.90 -1.61 -0.74
C PHE A 139 -12.84 -2.48 -1.99
N ALA A 140 -11.93 -3.45 -2.05
CA ALA A 140 -11.75 -4.34 -3.20
C ALA A 140 -13.03 -5.13 -3.56
N MET A 141 -13.73 -5.64 -2.55
CA MET A 141 -14.90 -6.50 -2.75
C MET A 141 -16.15 -5.75 -3.18
N SER A 142 -16.46 -4.61 -2.55
CA SER A 142 -17.80 -4.02 -2.68
C SER A 142 -17.85 -2.49 -2.79
N SER A 143 -16.84 -1.77 -2.30
CA SER A 143 -16.95 -0.30 -2.17
C SER A 143 -16.26 0.49 -3.29
N ARG A 144 -15.76 -0.19 -4.34
CA ARG A 144 -15.13 0.45 -5.51
C ARG A 144 -16.03 1.48 -6.22
N TYR A 145 -17.34 1.22 -6.27
CA TYR A 145 -18.32 2.10 -6.91
C TYR A 145 -19.29 2.75 -5.91
N TYR A 146 -18.93 2.76 -4.61
CA TYR A 146 -19.78 3.24 -3.51
C TYR A 146 -20.50 4.56 -3.82
N ASN A 147 -19.77 5.56 -4.34
CA ASN A 147 -20.36 6.86 -4.67
C ASN A 147 -21.42 6.76 -5.79
N LEU A 148 -21.13 6.05 -6.88
CA LEU A 148 -22.07 5.90 -8.01
C LEU A 148 -23.29 5.07 -7.62
N ASP A 149 -23.07 4.01 -6.86
CA ASP A 149 -24.15 3.16 -6.39
C ASP A 149 -25.06 3.90 -5.38
N THR A 150 -24.46 4.69 -4.48
CA THR A 150 -25.22 5.56 -3.55
C THR A 150 -26.06 6.58 -4.33
N LEU A 151 -25.48 7.22 -5.36
CA LEU A 151 -26.19 8.17 -6.21
C LEU A 151 -27.35 7.53 -6.99
N THR A 152 -27.23 6.25 -7.34
CA THR A 152 -28.27 5.51 -8.08
C THR A 152 -29.29 4.82 -7.16
N GLY A 153 -29.22 5.07 -5.85
CA GLY A 153 -30.17 4.53 -4.87
C GLY A 153 -29.99 3.04 -4.57
N ARG A 154 -28.90 2.44 -5.05
CA ARG A 154 -28.53 1.07 -4.67
C ARG A 154 -28.04 1.15 -3.23
N THR A 155 -28.81 0.59 -2.29
CA THR A 155 -28.51 0.65 -0.85
C THR A 155 -28.11 -0.69 -0.27
N ASP A 156 -27.93 -1.71 -1.11
CA ASP A 156 -27.46 -3.06 -0.74
C ASP A 156 -25.98 -3.10 -0.30
N PHE A 157 -25.47 -2.00 0.25
CA PHE A 157 -24.15 -1.94 0.84
C PHE A 157 -24.21 -2.50 2.25
N ILE A 158 -23.71 -3.73 2.40
CA ILE A 158 -23.27 -4.25 3.70
C ILE A 158 -22.15 -3.35 4.27
N ASN A 159 -21.45 -2.57 3.44
CA ASN A 159 -20.21 -1.89 3.78
C ASN A 159 -20.34 -0.36 3.82
N LYS A 160 -19.74 0.23 4.87
CA LYS A 160 -19.61 1.68 5.08
C LYS A 160 -18.82 2.35 3.93
N ASP A 161 -19.03 3.67 3.79
CA ASP A 161 -18.20 4.54 2.94
C ASP A 161 -16.70 4.30 3.22
N PRO A 162 -15.90 3.93 2.20
CA PRO A 162 -14.49 3.60 2.39
C PRO A 162 -13.67 4.79 2.91
N LEU A 163 -14.05 6.02 2.57
CA LEU A 163 -13.36 7.21 3.07
C LEU A 163 -13.63 7.43 4.56
N LYS A 164 -14.85 7.14 5.04
CA LYS A 164 -15.20 7.21 6.47
C LYS A 164 -14.45 6.16 7.28
N VAL A 165 -14.38 4.94 6.77
CA VAL A 165 -13.59 3.85 7.38
C VAL A 165 -12.11 4.24 7.45
N TRP A 166 -11.57 4.80 6.36
CA TRP A 166 -10.18 5.28 6.38
C TRP A 166 -9.96 6.43 7.37
N ASN A 167 -10.94 7.33 7.51
CA ASN A 167 -10.87 8.42 8.49
C ASN A 167 -10.79 7.88 9.94
N GLU A 168 -11.51 6.80 10.27
CA GLU A 168 -11.41 6.14 11.58
C GLU A 168 -9.95 5.69 11.86
N ILE A 169 -9.27 5.12 10.86
CA ILE A 169 -7.84 4.75 10.95
C ILE A 169 -6.97 5.99 11.11
N GLN A 170 -7.24 7.06 10.36
CA GLN A 170 -6.47 8.31 10.43
C GLN A 170 -6.58 8.99 11.80
N GLU A 171 -7.75 8.95 12.42
CA GLU A 171 -7.93 9.46 13.78
C GLU A 171 -7.15 8.64 14.81
N GLU A 172 -7.06 7.31 14.64
CA GLU A 172 -6.19 6.47 15.48
C GLU A 172 -4.70 6.81 15.29
N ILE A 173 -4.26 7.01 14.05
CA ILE A 173 -2.89 7.45 13.74
C ILE A 173 -2.60 8.81 14.37
N LYS A 174 -3.55 9.75 14.25
CA LYS A 174 -3.44 11.08 14.84
C LYS A 174 -3.28 10.99 16.35
N LYS A 175 -4.11 10.22 17.05
CA LYS A 175 -4.02 10.02 18.51
C LYS A 175 -2.65 9.50 18.95
N ARG A 176 -2.07 8.56 18.19
CA ARG A 176 -0.77 7.94 18.53
C ARG A 176 0.42 8.88 18.30
N HIS A 177 0.37 9.67 17.23
CA HIS A 177 1.58 10.28 16.66
C HIS A 177 1.57 11.80 16.59
N TYR A 178 0.40 12.42 16.62
CA TYR A 178 0.26 13.86 16.56
C TYR A 178 0.16 14.44 17.97
N LYS A 179 1.12 15.31 18.32
CA LYS A 179 1.04 16.13 19.51
C LYS A 179 0.48 17.49 19.14
N GLU A 180 -0.69 17.80 19.67
CA GLU A 180 -1.30 19.10 19.47
C GLU A 180 -0.41 20.20 20.04
N LYS A 181 -0.32 21.30 19.31
CA LYS A 181 0.40 22.50 19.72
C LYS A 181 -0.61 23.64 19.79
N GLU A 182 -0.55 24.38 20.88
CA GLU A 182 -1.35 25.59 21.02
C GLU A 182 -0.98 26.61 19.95
N PHE A 183 -1.96 27.44 19.62
CA PHE A 183 -1.79 28.54 18.71
C PHE A 183 -0.86 29.58 19.30
N LYS A 184 0.07 30.05 18.49
CA LYS A 184 0.68 31.34 18.78
C LYS A 184 -0.40 32.43 18.68
N PRO A 185 -0.44 33.43 19.57
CA PRO A 185 -1.46 34.47 19.56
C PRO A 185 -1.66 35.13 18.20
N GLU A 186 -0.58 35.34 17.44
CA GLU A 186 -0.61 35.99 16.13
C GLU A 186 -1.35 35.14 15.08
N VAL A 187 -1.23 33.81 15.15
CA VAL A 187 -1.96 32.89 14.24
C VAL A 187 -3.44 32.90 14.56
N LYS A 188 -3.81 32.99 15.84
CA LYS A 188 -5.21 33.03 16.26
C LYS A 188 -5.90 34.30 15.74
N LEU A 189 -5.27 35.47 15.91
CA LEU A 189 -5.77 36.74 15.39
C LEU A 189 -5.95 36.68 13.86
N MET A 190 -4.97 36.14 13.14
CA MET A 190 -5.05 35.98 11.68
C MET A 190 -6.22 35.06 11.27
N ILE A 191 -6.47 33.96 12.00
CA ILE A 191 -7.60 33.06 11.73
C ILE A 191 -8.93 33.78 11.95
N GLU A 192 -9.05 34.58 13.02
CA GLU A 192 -10.25 35.36 13.33
C GLU A 192 -10.53 36.38 12.20
N GLU A 193 -9.54 37.16 11.78
CA GLU A 193 -9.66 38.13 10.68
C GLU A 193 -10.06 37.45 9.36
N ILE A 194 -9.42 36.33 9.00
CA ILE A 194 -9.77 35.58 7.79
C ILE A 194 -11.22 35.10 7.84
N ASN A 195 -11.68 34.64 9.01
CA ASN A 195 -13.01 34.10 9.16
C ASN A 195 -14.11 35.15 8.94
N GLU A 196 -13.82 36.44 9.16
CA GLU A 196 -14.76 37.54 8.89
C GLU A 196 -14.88 37.88 7.40
N ILE A 197 -13.81 37.69 6.62
CA ILE A 197 -13.73 38.12 5.21
C ILE A 197 -13.87 36.97 4.20
N SER A 198 -14.06 35.73 4.66
CA SER A 198 -14.06 34.56 3.77
C SER A 198 -15.19 33.59 4.07
N VAL A 199 -15.57 32.82 3.04
CA VAL A 199 -16.60 31.78 3.13
C VAL A 199 -15.93 30.42 2.96
N TYR A 200 -16.09 29.55 3.97
CA TYR A 200 -15.64 28.17 3.90
C TYR A 200 -16.81 27.24 3.61
N ARG A 201 -16.64 26.37 2.61
CA ARG A 201 -17.58 25.30 2.26
C ARG A 201 -16.82 24.05 1.86
N TYR A 202 -16.09 23.49 2.82
CA TYR A 202 -15.40 22.21 2.66
C TYR A 202 -16.14 21.11 3.42
N HIS A 203 -15.85 19.86 3.08
CA HIS A 203 -16.35 18.71 3.84
C HIS A 203 -15.15 17.86 4.22
N ASP A 204 -15.10 17.38 5.46
CA ASP A 204 -14.05 16.46 5.89
C ASP A 204 -14.27 15.04 5.33
N GLU A 205 -13.35 14.12 5.61
CA GLU A 205 -13.42 12.72 5.20
C GLU A 205 -14.65 11.95 5.73
N SER A 206 -15.35 12.50 6.74
CA SER A 206 -16.62 11.98 7.28
C SER A 206 -17.86 12.68 6.70
N ASP A 207 -17.66 13.59 5.75
CA ASP A 207 -18.64 14.51 5.16
C ASP A 207 -19.21 15.56 6.13
N ASN A 208 -18.51 15.83 7.24
CA ASN A 208 -18.89 16.93 8.11
C ASN A 208 -18.51 18.25 7.45
N LEU A 209 -19.42 19.22 7.50
CA LEU A 209 -19.21 20.56 6.97
C LEU A 209 -18.10 21.29 7.75
N ILE A 210 -17.14 21.83 7.02
CA ILE A 210 -16.13 22.78 7.51
C ILE A 210 -16.53 24.16 6.95
N ASN A 211 -17.04 25.01 7.83
CA ASN A 211 -17.62 26.31 7.49
C ASN A 211 -16.90 27.50 8.14
N ASN A 212 -15.75 27.29 8.77
CA ASN A 212 -14.96 28.36 9.39
C ASN A 212 -13.45 28.10 9.25
N ALA A 213 -12.67 29.19 9.29
CA ALA A 213 -11.21 29.18 9.15
C ALA A 213 -10.52 28.36 10.24
N GLN A 214 -11.03 28.43 11.47
CA GLN A 214 -10.47 27.74 12.63
C GLN A 214 -10.47 26.23 12.43
N THR A 215 -11.63 25.65 12.10
CA THR A 215 -11.79 24.20 11.87
C THR A 215 -10.97 23.74 10.67
N PHE A 216 -10.92 24.54 9.61
CA PHE A 216 -10.10 24.26 8.42
C PHE A 216 -8.61 24.18 8.80
N TYR A 217 -8.13 25.16 9.55
CA TYR A 217 -6.74 25.19 10.02
C TYR A 217 -6.44 24.03 10.98
N ASP A 218 -7.35 23.75 11.91
CA ASP A 218 -7.20 22.68 12.90
C ASP A 218 -6.99 21.31 12.26
N LYS A 219 -7.82 20.99 11.27
CA LYS A 219 -7.64 19.77 10.47
C LYS A 219 -6.34 19.80 9.66
N GLY A 220 -5.98 20.95 9.12
CA GLY A 220 -4.75 21.17 8.36
C GLY A 220 -3.46 20.80 9.13
N LYS A 221 -3.41 21.11 10.44
CA LYS A 221 -2.22 20.90 11.28
C LYS A 221 -1.74 19.44 11.32
N SER A 222 -2.67 18.49 11.39
CA SER A 222 -2.33 17.07 11.57
C SER A 222 -2.10 16.32 10.27
N ILE A 223 -2.53 16.85 9.11
CA ILE A 223 -2.47 16.16 7.80
C ILE A 223 -1.09 15.55 7.58
N LYS A 224 -0.03 16.36 7.69
CA LYS A 224 1.32 15.92 7.37
C LYS A 224 1.73 14.71 8.22
N VAL A 225 1.52 14.78 9.54
CA VAL A 225 1.90 13.70 10.47
C VAL A 225 1.06 12.46 10.21
N VAL A 226 -0.25 12.62 10.02
CA VAL A 226 -1.15 11.51 9.71
C VAL A 226 -0.71 10.80 8.42
N GLN A 227 -0.50 11.53 7.32
CA GLN A 227 -0.07 10.90 6.06
C GLN A 227 1.33 10.28 6.13
N GLU A 228 2.24 10.84 6.94
CA GLU A 228 3.56 10.24 7.15
C GLU A 228 3.46 8.87 7.80
N TYR A 229 2.63 8.76 8.84
CA TYR A 229 2.45 7.50 9.56
C TYR A 229 1.53 6.53 8.83
N SER A 230 0.52 7.00 8.09
CA SER A 230 -0.29 6.13 7.22
C SER A 230 0.57 5.41 6.18
N VAL A 231 1.52 6.13 5.56
CA VAL A 231 2.51 5.52 4.66
C VAL A 231 3.41 4.53 5.40
N TYR A 232 3.87 4.87 6.61
CA TYR A 232 4.68 3.96 7.40
C TYR A 232 3.98 2.62 7.70
N TYR A 233 2.71 2.65 8.13
CA TYR A 233 1.98 1.41 8.43
C TYR A 233 1.75 0.55 7.18
N LEU A 234 1.38 1.16 6.06
CA LEU A 234 1.24 0.46 4.79
C LEU A 234 2.57 -0.09 4.28
N TYR A 235 3.65 0.69 4.41
CA TYR A 235 5.00 0.25 4.11
C TYR A 235 5.36 -1.03 4.86
N LYS A 236 5.06 -1.10 6.17
CA LYS A 236 5.36 -2.29 6.98
C LYS A 236 4.55 -3.52 6.53
N ILE A 237 3.30 -3.35 6.09
CA ILE A 237 2.53 -4.45 5.47
C ILE A 237 3.20 -4.92 4.17
N ILE A 238 3.60 -4.00 3.29
CA ILE A 238 4.23 -4.34 2.00
C ILE A 238 5.59 -5.01 2.22
N ASN A 239 6.41 -4.44 3.08
CA ASN A 239 7.71 -4.98 3.48
C ASN A 239 7.58 -6.40 4.04
N TYR A 240 6.60 -6.68 4.90
CA TYR A 240 6.31 -8.03 5.37
C TYR A 240 6.06 -9.03 4.22
N LEU A 241 5.27 -8.64 3.22
CA LEU A 241 4.97 -9.49 2.07
C LEU A 241 6.20 -9.70 1.18
N VAL A 242 7.00 -8.65 0.95
CA VAL A 242 8.22 -8.72 0.13
C VAL A 242 9.30 -9.58 0.79
N GLU A 243 9.39 -9.55 2.11
CA GLU A 243 10.28 -10.44 2.87
C GLU A 243 9.87 -11.92 2.73
N ILE A 244 8.57 -12.24 2.74
CA ILE A 244 8.09 -13.62 2.46
C ILE A 244 8.40 -14.03 1.02
N LEU A 245 8.20 -13.14 0.04
CA LEU A 245 8.56 -13.39 -1.35
C LEU A 245 10.06 -13.70 -1.50
N SER A 246 10.89 -12.85 -0.89
CA SER A 246 12.34 -12.96 -0.93
C SER A 246 12.81 -14.27 -0.28
N TYR A 247 12.21 -14.66 0.84
CA TYR A 247 12.50 -15.94 1.49
C TYR A 247 12.32 -17.14 0.54
N PHE A 248 11.20 -17.20 -0.19
CA PHE A 248 10.99 -18.28 -1.16
C PHE A 248 12.03 -18.28 -2.27
N GLU A 249 12.36 -17.10 -2.80
CA GLU A 249 13.35 -16.92 -3.86
C GLU A 249 14.74 -17.38 -3.44
N TYR A 250 15.19 -17.02 -2.23
CA TYR A 250 16.49 -17.41 -1.71
C TYR A 250 16.55 -18.89 -1.34
N GLU A 251 15.63 -19.40 -0.54
CA GLU A 251 15.71 -20.78 -0.02
C GLU A 251 15.51 -21.85 -1.10
N ASN A 252 14.70 -21.56 -2.11
CA ASN A 252 14.35 -22.54 -3.14
C ASN A 252 15.04 -22.28 -4.47
N ASN A 253 15.83 -21.20 -4.58
CA ASN A 253 16.43 -20.76 -5.82
C ASN A 253 15.38 -20.67 -6.95
N ILE A 254 14.22 -20.07 -6.63
CA ILE A 254 13.09 -19.97 -7.57
C ILE A 254 13.32 -18.81 -8.52
N TYR A 255 13.24 -19.10 -9.82
CA TYR A 255 13.39 -18.14 -10.90
C TYR A 255 12.03 -17.87 -11.57
N PRO A 256 11.75 -16.65 -12.04
CA PRO A 256 12.53 -15.41 -11.89
C PRO A 256 12.49 -14.81 -10.47
N TYR A 257 13.46 -13.95 -10.15
CA TYR A 257 13.56 -13.23 -8.88
C TYR A 257 12.65 -11.98 -8.89
N LEU A 258 11.38 -12.16 -8.54
CA LEU A 258 10.39 -11.10 -8.54
C LEU A 258 10.63 -10.04 -7.46
N ARG A 259 11.38 -10.36 -6.39
CA ARG A 259 11.76 -9.38 -5.36
C ARG A 259 12.45 -8.15 -5.96
N GLU A 260 13.15 -8.27 -7.09
CA GLU A 260 13.86 -7.19 -7.76
C GLU A 260 12.96 -6.03 -8.20
N PHE A 261 11.65 -6.26 -8.32
CA PHE A 261 10.65 -5.21 -8.60
C PHE A 261 10.26 -4.40 -7.36
N PHE A 262 10.65 -4.85 -6.17
CA PHE A 262 10.28 -4.27 -4.87
C PHE A 262 11.48 -3.77 -4.05
N PRO A 263 12.48 -3.10 -4.66
CA PRO A 263 13.74 -2.77 -3.97
C PRO A 263 13.56 -1.81 -2.78
N LEU A 264 12.49 -0.99 -2.77
CA LEU A 264 12.18 -0.08 -1.67
C LEU A 264 11.70 -0.80 -0.40
N TYR A 265 11.26 -2.05 -0.54
CA TYR A 265 10.57 -2.81 0.51
C TYR A 265 11.35 -4.05 0.96
N GLN A 266 12.59 -4.22 0.50
CA GLN A 266 13.47 -5.29 0.93
C GLN A 266 14.25 -4.88 2.18
N GLY A 267 14.40 -5.79 3.12
CA GLY A 267 15.14 -5.63 4.38
C GLY A 267 14.61 -4.52 5.29
N ASP A 268 15.40 -4.19 6.31
CA ASP A 268 15.11 -3.14 7.31
C ASP A 268 16.07 -1.94 7.19
N TRP A 269 16.55 -1.63 5.98
CA TRP A 269 17.54 -0.56 5.75
C TRP A 269 16.98 0.85 5.94
N TRP A 270 15.67 1.00 5.78
CA TRP A 270 15.00 2.30 5.93
C TRP A 270 14.63 2.56 7.38
N SER A 271 15.13 3.65 7.95
CA SER A 271 14.65 4.14 9.23
C SER A 271 13.19 4.61 9.13
N ILE A 272 12.49 4.61 10.27
CA ILE A 272 11.12 5.15 10.37
C ILE A 272 11.05 6.58 9.83
N LEU A 273 12.09 7.39 10.08
CA LEU A 273 12.15 8.77 9.61
C LEU A 273 12.27 8.88 8.10
N GLU A 274 13.06 8.02 7.44
CA GLU A 274 13.22 8.03 6.00
C GLU A 274 11.94 7.60 5.28
N ILE A 275 11.29 6.53 5.76
CA ILE A 275 9.98 6.07 5.25
C ILE A 275 8.96 7.21 5.29
N ARG A 276 8.84 7.87 6.45
CA ARG A 276 7.89 8.97 6.64
C ARG A 276 8.19 10.17 5.73
N ARG A 277 9.48 10.49 5.54
CA ARG A 277 9.89 11.67 4.77
C ARG A 277 9.81 11.45 3.27
N LYS A 278 9.87 10.21 2.78
CA LYS A 278 9.77 9.91 1.35
C LYS A 278 8.41 10.38 0.80
N LYS A 279 8.47 11.22 -0.23
CA LYS A 279 7.28 11.82 -0.88
C LYS A 279 6.88 11.11 -2.17
N ASP A 280 7.86 10.52 -2.85
CA ASP A 280 7.69 9.83 -4.12
C ASP A 280 8.26 8.42 -4.01
N TRP A 281 7.37 7.44 -4.02
CA TRP A 281 7.67 6.01 -3.97
C TRP A 281 7.86 5.40 -5.35
N THR A 282 7.71 6.18 -6.43
CA THR A 282 8.01 5.72 -7.81
C THR A 282 9.49 5.84 -8.15
N ARG A 283 10.27 6.51 -7.30
CA ARG A 283 11.71 6.74 -7.49
C ARG A 283 12.51 6.01 -6.41
N LEU A 284 13.63 5.43 -6.81
CA LEU A 284 14.54 4.73 -5.90
C LEU A 284 15.38 5.69 -5.04
N GLY A 285 15.55 6.95 -5.47
CA GLY A 285 16.18 8.05 -4.73
C GLY A 285 15.17 8.98 -4.08
#